data_AF-A0A922MHY8-F1
#
_entry.id   AF-A0A922MHY8-F1
#
_cell.length_a   1.000
_cell.length_b   1.000
_cell.length_c   1.000
_cell.angle_alpha   90.00
_cell.angle_beta   90.00
_cell.angle_gamma   90.00
#
_symmetry.space_group_name_H-M   'P 1'
#
loop_
_entity.id
_entity.type
_entity.pdbx_description
1 polymer ?
#
loop_
_entity_poly.entity_id
_entity_poly.type
_entity_poly.pdbx_seq_one_letter_code
_entity_poly.pdbx_strand_id
1 'polypeptide(L)'
;MLTNFFLSSNYYVKNAIPNASQWQEINYNGSSRTRISYIQVTEVGYSQRGIPSLMAGGVNYNYARIRLTTQRGMGYYYRVEIWGR
;
A
#
# COMPACT_ATOMS: atom_id res chain seq x y z
N MET A 1 18.62 -14.91 -13.52
CA MET A 1 17.51 -13.96 -13.32
C MET A 1 16.58 -14.54 -12.27
N LEU A 2 16.33 -13.86 -11.15
CA LEU A 2 15.29 -14.28 -10.21
C LEU A 2 13.94 -13.78 -10.75
N THR A 3 13.01 -14.68 -11.01
CA THR A 3 11.67 -14.36 -11.53
C THR A 3 10.84 -13.73 -10.41
N ASN A 4 10.33 -12.52 -10.63
CA ASN A 4 9.37 -11.87 -9.73
C ASN A 4 7.97 -12.39 -10.02
N PHE A 5 7.29 -12.90 -9.01
CA PHE A 5 5.89 -13.29 -9.03
C PHE A 5 5.01 -12.20 -8.42
N PHE A 6 3.80 -12.12 -8.93
CA PHE A 6 2.74 -11.28 -8.38
C PHE A 6 2.20 -11.90 -7.09
N LEU A 7 2.20 -11.15 -5.99
CA LEU A 7 1.71 -11.64 -4.69
C LEU A 7 0.34 -11.06 -4.34
N SER A 8 0.10 -9.78 -4.65
CA SER A 8 -1.17 -9.11 -4.34
C SER A 8 -1.37 -7.84 -5.17
N SER A 9 -2.62 -7.53 -5.53
CA SER A 9 -3.06 -6.21 -5.97
C SER A 9 -4.46 -5.94 -5.46
N ASN A 10 -4.62 -4.84 -4.73
CA ASN A 10 -5.92 -4.43 -4.23
C ASN A 10 -6.10 -2.92 -4.36
N TYR A 11 -7.35 -2.51 -4.52
CA TYR A 11 -7.77 -1.13 -4.56
C TYR A 11 -8.27 -0.70 -3.18
N TYR A 12 -7.91 0.50 -2.76
CA TYR A 12 -8.29 1.08 -1.49
C TYR A 12 -8.85 2.48 -1.71
N VAL A 13 -10.07 2.67 -1.22
CA VAL A 13 -10.81 3.94 -1.32
C VAL A 13 -11.17 4.42 0.06
N LYS A 14 -11.04 5.72 0.27
CA LYS A 14 -11.60 6.40 1.44
C LYS A 14 -12.20 7.72 1.00
N ASN A 15 -13.45 7.97 1.42
CA ASN A 15 -14.16 9.20 1.11
C ASN A 15 -13.55 10.39 1.84
N ALA A 16 -13.71 11.59 1.28
CA ALA A 16 -13.28 12.81 1.93
C ALA A 16 -14.11 13.11 3.18
N ILE A 17 -13.43 13.54 4.25
CA ILE A 17 -14.08 14.09 5.45
C ILE A 17 -13.57 15.53 5.65
N PRO A 18 -14.47 16.53 5.69
CA PRO A 18 -14.09 17.92 5.92
C PRO A 18 -13.27 18.10 7.20
N ASN A 19 -12.18 18.87 7.10
CA ASN A 19 -11.30 19.21 8.23
C ASN A 19 -10.67 18.03 8.99
N ALA A 20 -10.69 16.82 8.45
CA ALA A 20 -10.08 15.64 9.07
C ALA A 20 -9.01 15.02 8.16
N SER A 21 -7.96 14.50 8.79
CA SER A 21 -7.06 13.53 8.17
C SER A 21 -7.43 12.15 8.68
N GLN A 22 -7.42 11.18 7.77
CA GLN A 22 -7.75 9.79 8.06
C GLN A 22 -6.62 8.88 7.62
N TRP A 23 -6.59 7.67 8.15
CA TRP A 23 -5.64 6.66 7.71
C TRP A 23 -6.29 5.28 7.66
N GLN A 24 -5.59 4.36 7.01
CA GLN A 24 -5.86 2.92 7.01
C GLN A 24 -4.53 2.18 6.94
N GLU A 25 -4.40 1.12 7.73
CA GLU A 25 -3.28 0.18 7.60
C GLU A 25 -3.71 -1.02 6.76
N ILE A 26 -2.85 -1.37 5.82
CA ILE A 26 -2.97 -2.52 4.94
C ILE A 26 -1.87 -3.50 5.34
N ASN A 27 -2.28 -4.72 5.64
CA ASN A 27 -1.36 -5.78 6.04
C ASN A 27 -1.27 -6.81 4.92
N TYR A 28 -0.04 -7.11 4.53
CA TYR A 28 0.29 -8.30 3.75
C TYR A 28 1.08 -9.25 4.62
N ASN A 29 0.62 -10.50 4.70
CA ASN A 29 1.29 -11.58 5.42
C ASN A 29 1.45 -12.77 4.48
N GLY A 30 2.63 -12.92 3.89
CA GLY A 30 3.00 -14.04 3.06
C GLY A 30 3.51 -15.24 3.88
N SER A 31 3.67 -16.38 3.20
CA SER A 31 4.27 -17.57 3.81
C SER A 31 5.72 -17.32 4.23
N SER A 32 6.29 -18.15 5.10
CA SER A 32 7.69 -18.02 5.55
C SER A 32 8.73 -18.10 4.41
N ARG A 33 8.37 -18.72 3.29
CA ARG A 33 9.22 -18.85 2.09
C ARG A 33 9.15 -17.64 1.17
N THR A 34 8.09 -16.83 1.28
CA THR A 34 7.89 -15.66 0.45
C THR A 34 8.88 -14.56 0.79
N ARG A 35 9.43 -13.88 -0.22
CA ARG A 35 10.21 -12.66 -0.06
C ARG A 35 9.66 -11.58 -0.97
N ILE A 36 9.18 -10.51 -0.37
CA ILE A 36 8.74 -9.32 -1.09
C ILE A 36 9.96 -8.71 -1.78
N SER A 37 9.84 -8.45 -3.06
CA SER A 37 10.88 -7.80 -3.86
C SER A 37 10.53 -6.36 -4.20
N TYR A 38 9.24 -6.04 -4.29
CA TYR A 38 8.75 -4.75 -4.71
C TYR A 38 7.35 -4.46 -4.15
N ILE A 39 7.12 -3.21 -3.75
CA ILE A 39 5.83 -2.69 -3.30
C ILE A 39 5.57 -1.40 -4.06
N GLN A 40 4.39 -1.30 -4.65
CA GLN A 40 3.93 -0.10 -5.34
C GLN A 40 2.61 0.39 -4.76
N VAL A 41 2.52 1.69 -4.54
CA VAL A 41 1.26 2.37 -4.20
C VAL A 41 1.01 3.43 -5.26
N THR A 42 0.02 3.21 -6.11
CA THR A 42 -0.28 4.06 -7.27
C THR A 42 -1.56 4.83 -7.01
N GLU A 43 -1.52 6.16 -7.18
CA GLU A 43 -2.74 6.98 -7.21
C GLU A 43 -3.59 6.60 -8.42
N VAL A 44 -4.89 6.42 -8.20
CA VAL A 44 -5.84 6.17 -9.29
C VAL A 44 -6.66 7.43 -9.52
N GLY A 45 -6.46 8.06 -10.67
CA GLY A 45 -7.09 9.33 -11.03
C GLY A 45 -6.27 10.54 -10.55
N TYR A 46 -6.95 11.57 -10.05
CA TYR A 46 -6.30 12.80 -9.57
C TYR A 46 -5.42 12.55 -8.35
N SER A 47 -4.42 13.42 -8.16
CA SER A 47 -3.56 13.34 -7.00
C SER A 47 -4.34 13.53 -5.71
N GLN A 48 -4.15 12.59 -4.79
CA GLN A 48 -4.80 12.53 -3.50
C GLN A 48 -4.02 13.33 -2.45
N ARG A 49 -2.77 13.70 -2.77
CA ARG A 49 -1.83 14.47 -1.92
C ARG A 49 -1.53 13.83 -0.56
N GLY A 50 -2.07 12.64 -0.32
CA GLY A 50 -1.70 11.78 0.79
C GLY A 50 -0.34 11.14 0.54
N ILE A 51 0.38 10.83 1.61
CA ILE A 51 1.69 10.18 1.54
C ILE A 51 1.54 8.76 2.11
N PRO A 52 1.49 7.72 1.25
CA PRO A 52 1.63 6.35 1.69
C PRO A 52 2.96 6.13 2.39
N SER A 53 2.99 5.28 3.41
CA SER A 53 4.22 4.97 4.14
C SER A 53 4.29 3.50 4.52
N LEU A 54 5.49 2.94 4.52
CA LEU A 54 5.76 1.60 5.03
C LEU A 54 6.01 1.68 6.54
N MET A 55 5.18 0.99 7.31
CA MET A 55 5.21 1.02 8.78
C MET A 55 5.98 -0.14 9.39
N ALA A 56 6.07 -1.28 8.69
CA ALA A 56 6.85 -2.45 9.10
C ALA A 56 7.05 -3.41 7.92
N GLY A 57 8.07 -4.26 8.01
CA GLY A 57 8.38 -5.27 7.00
C GLY A 57 8.84 -4.65 5.67
N GLY A 58 8.34 -5.17 4.55
CA GLY A 58 8.62 -4.66 3.21
C GLY A 58 9.56 -5.54 2.40
N VAL A 59 10.39 -4.92 1.56
CA VAL A 59 11.34 -5.65 0.70
C VAL A 59 12.25 -6.54 1.55
N ASN A 60 12.47 -7.78 1.09
CA ASN A 60 13.16 -8.88 1.77
C ASN A 60 12.48 -9.44 3.03
N TYR A 61 11.32 -8.93 3.43
CA TYR A 61 10.46 -9.57 4.41
C TYR A 61 9.40 -10.44 3.71
N ASN A 62 8.75 -11.31 4.49
CA ASN A 62 7.55 -12.03 4.04
C ASN A 62 6.25 -11.29 4.41
N TYR A 63 6.35 -10.13 5.06
CA TYR A 63 5.22 -9.33 5.49
C TYR A 63 5.46 -7.85 5.19
N ALA A 64 4.39 -7.08 5.07
CA ALA A 64 4.45 -5.62 4.98
C ALA A 64 3.23 -5.00 5.64
N ARG A 65 3.45 -3.89 6.33
CA ARG A 65 2.38 -3.03 6.85
C ARG A 65 2.49 -1.67 6.21
N ILE A 66 1.50 -1.31 5.40
CA ILE A 66 1.48 -0.07 4.62
C ILE A 66 0.38 0.82 5.20
N ARG A 67 0.70 2.07 5.54
CA ARG A 67 -0.30 3.05 5.96
C ARG A 67 -0.61 3.98 4.79
N LEU A 68 -1.88 4.02 4.41
CA LEU A 68 -2.44 5.04 3.53
C LEU A 68 -3.02 6.16 4.38
N THR A 69 -2.61 7.40 4.13
CA THR A 69 -3.05 8.58 4.88
C THR A 69 -3.68 9.56 3.91
N THR A 70 -4.85 10.12 4.25
CA THR A 70 -5.46 11.19 3.46
C THR A 70 -4.82 12.54 3.78
N GLN A 71 -4.76 13.42 2.78
CA GLN A 71 -4.60 14.84 3.04
C GLN A 71 -5.83 15.38 3.79
N ARG A 72 -5.66 16.36 4.69
CA ARG A 72 -6.77 16.93 5.46
C ARG A 72 -7.88 17.45 4.54
N GLY A 73 -9.12 17.02 4.78
CA GLY A 73 -10.28 17.43 3.98
C GLY A 73 -10.48 16.64 2.67
N MET A 74 -9.60 15.70 2.36
CA MET A 74 -9.62 14.90 1.12
C MET A 74 -9.88 13.42 1.41
N GLY A 75 -10.20 12.68 0.35
CA GLY A 75 -10.21 11.22 0.33
C GLY A 75 -8.92 10.66 -0.27
N TYR A 76 -8.91 9.36 -0.56
CA TYR A 76 -7.93 8.76 -1.45
C TYR A 76 -8.53 7.66 -2.32
N TYR A 77 -7.85 7.38 -3.44
CA TYR A 77 -8.02 6.18 -4.23
C TYR A 77 -6.64 5.66 -4.67
N TYR A 78 -6.22 4.52 -4.12
CA TYR A 78 -4.92 3.90 -4.40
C TYR A 78 -5.08 2.47 -4.89
N ARG A 79 -4.20 2.05 -5.80
CA ARG A 79 -3.90 0.64 -6.06
C ARG A 79 -2.61 0.28 -5.34
N VAL A 80 -2.65 -0.74 -4.49
CA VAL A 80 -1.48 -1.27 -3.80
C VAL A 80 -1.11 -2.62 -4.38
N GLU A 81 0.12 -2.75 -4.85
CA GLU A 81 0.65 -3.96 -5.48
C GLU A 81 1.89 -4.44 -4.74
N ILE A 82 1.99 -5.76 -4.53
CA ILE A 82 3.10 -6.41 -3.86
C ILE A 82 3.58 -7.57 -4.74
N TRP A 83 4.88 -7.61 -4.95
CA TRP A 83 5.57 -8.59 -5.77
C TRP A 83 6.67 -9.26 -4.97
N GLY A 84 7.06 -10.47 -5.37
CA GLY A 84 8.08 -11.22 -4.65
C GLY A 84 8.42 -12.56 -5.27
N ARG A 85 9.04 -13.42 -4.48
CA ARG A 85 9.45 -14.78 -4.85
C ARG A 85 9.14 -15.77 -3.74
#